data_AF-A0A7C4NLP1-F1
#
_entry.id   AF-A0A7C4NLP1-F1
#
_cell.length_a   1.000
_cell.length_b   1.000
_cell.length_c   1.000
_cell.angle_alpha   90.00
_cell.angle_beta   90.00
_cell.angle_gamma   90.00
#
_symmetry.space_group_name_H-M   'P 1'
#
loop_
_entity.id
_entity.type
_entity.pdbx_description
1 polymer ?
#
loop_
_entity_poly.entity_id
_entity_poly.type
_entity_poly.pdbx_seq_one_letter_code
_entity_poly.pdbx_strand_id
1 'polypeptide(L)'
;MDGELVIEKRRRRRRKLLIEDNKVVFRKRLEHSFELSPDIAEWLKKHIDVIDWLVFDSPIAPSLRHPHSVRTLIYLLYARSNDIPIAQMAKKIDIAHEQLYRLERLLAKAGVKDNVYTMLKKSEKTT
;
A
#
# COMPACT_ATOMS: atom_id res chain seq x y z
N MET A 1 25.99 4.21 -2.53
CA MET A 1 25.80 2.94 -1.79
C MET A 1 24.36 2.53 -2.01
N ASP A 2 24.13 1.71 -3.02
CA ASP A 2 22.81 1.15 -3.30
C ASP A 2 22.53 0.08 -2.26
N GLY A 3 21.95 0.51 -1.13
CA GLY A 3 21.39 -0.38 -0.13
C GLY A 3 20.18 -1.04 -0.76
N GLU A 4 20.40 -2.16 -1.43
CA GLU A 4 19.34 -3.07 -1.83
C GLU A 4 18.56 -3.37 -0.55
N LEU A 5 17.35 -2.83 -0.44
CA LEU A 5 16.41 -3.25 0.58
C LEU A 5 16.12 -4.71 0.21
N VAL A 6 16.94 -5.60 0.77
CA VAL A 6 16.54 -6.96 1.05
C VAL A 6 15.34 -6.76 1.93
N ILE A 7 14.16 -6.62 1.30
CA ILE A 7 12.96 -7.19 1.87
C ILE A 7 13.45 -8.60 2.10
N GLU A 8 13.90 -8.87 3.33
CA GLU A 8 13.81 -10.19 3.87
C GLU A 8 12.35 -10.49 3.62
N LYS A 9 12.09 -11.12 2.47
CA LYS A 9 10.93 -11.92 2.24
C LYS A 9 11.13 -13.00 3.29
N ARG A 10 10.88 -12.65 4.56
CA ARG A 10 10.43 -13.57 5.58
C ARG A 10 9.21 -14.11 4.89
N ARG A 11 9.44 -15.21 4.19
CA ARG A 11 8.53 -15.87 3.28
C ARG A 11 7.45 -16.35 4.22
N ARG A 12 6.51 -15.47 4.55
CA ARG A 12 5.51 -15.75 5.57
C ARG A 12 4.73 -16.92 5.02
N ARG A 13 4.52 -17.93 5.87
CA ARG A 13 3.72 -19.10 5.49
C ARG A 13 2.30 -18.71 5.06
N ARG A 14 1.79 -17.55 5.49
CA ARG A 14 0.44 -17.04 5.14
C ARG A 14 0.41 -15.51 5.06
N ARG A 15 -0.29 -14.96 4.04
CA ARG A 15 -0.65 -13.54 3.91
C ARG A 15 -1.63 -13.15 5.02
N LYS A 16 -1.53 -11.92 5.53
CA LYS A 16 -2.44 -11.38 6.56
C LYS A 16 -3.42 -10.37 6.00
N LEU A 17 -3.10 -9.76 4.86
CA LEU A 17 -4.02 -9.03 4.02
C LEU A 17 -4.65 -9.99 3.00
N LEU A 18 -5.97 -10.08 3.01
CA LEU A 18 -6.77 -10.88 2.09
C LEU A 18 -7.63 -9.96 1.23
N ILE A 19 -7.92 -10.40 0.00
CA ILE A 19 -8.78 -9.69 -0.93
C ILE A 19 -9.81 -10.70 -1.44
N GLU A 20 -11.06 -10.48 -1.08
CA GLU A 20 -12.22 -11.25 -1.55
C GLU A 20 -12.99 -10.33 -2.48
N ASP A 21 -12.97 -10.61 -3.79
CA ASP A 21 -13.48 -9.73 -4.83
C ASP A 21 -12.86 -8.31 -4.78
N ASN A 22 -13.60 -7.34 -4.23
CA ASN A 22 -13.22 -5.96 -4.02
C ASN A 22 -13.08 -5.58 -2.52
N LYS A 23 -13.33 -6.54 -1.62
CA LYS A 23 -13.25 -6.36 -0.18
C LYS A 23 -11.88 -6.76 0.32
N VAL A 24 -11.21 -5.81 0.99
CA VAL A 24 -9.95 -6.06 1.69
C VAL A 24 -10.26 -6.45 3.13
N VAL A 25 -9.66 -7.55 3.59
CA VAL A 25 -9.82 -8.06 4.97
C VAL A 25 -8.46 -8.26 5.59
N PHE A 26 -8.26 -7.78 6.81
CA PHE A 26 -6.99 -7.95 7.51
C PHE A 26 -7.16 -7.84 9.03
N ARG A 27 -6.24 -8.47 9.79
CA ARG A 27 -6.28 -8.47 11.27
C ARG A 27 -4.98 -7.97 11.88
N LYS A 28 -5.05 -6.84 12.61
CA LYS A 28 -3.94 -6.27 13.39
C LYS A 28 -4.13 -6.48 14.90
N ARG A 29 -5.32 -6.14 15.39
CA ARG A 29 -5.82 -6.43 16.75
C ARG A 29 -7.24 -6.97 16.63
N LEU A 30 -8.07 -6.18 15.96
CA LEU A 30 -9.39 -6.57 15.48
C LEU A 30 -9.30 -6.92 14.00
N GLU A 31 -10.32 -7.65 13.55
CA GLU A 31 -10.57 -7.79 12.13
C GLU A 31 -11.09 -6.46 11.58
N HIS A 32 -10.57 -6.09 10.42
CA HIS A 32 -10.95 -4.90 9.71
C HIS A 32 -11.25 -5.27 8.27
N SER A 33 -12.29 -4.64 7.72
CA SER A 33 -12.60 -4.75 6.31
C SER A 33 -13.03 -3.43 5.71
N PHE A 34 -12.74 -3.25 4.43
CA PHE A 34 -13.26 -2.14 3.63
C PHE A 34 -13.32 -2.54 2.16
N GLU A 35 -14.16 -1.86 1.40
CA GLU A 35 -14.28 -2.05 -0.04
C GLU A 35 -13.42 -1.06 -0.81
N LEU A 36 -12.91 -1.55 -1.94
CA LEU A 36 -12.22 -0.77 -2.96
C LEU A 36 -13.04 -0.76 -4.25
N SER A 37 -12.73 0.18 -5.14
CA SER A 37 -13.24 0.10 -6.51
C SER A 37 -12.59 -1.09 -7.24
N PRO A 38 -13.28 -1.73 -8.20
CA PRO A 38 -12.79 -2.94 -8.87
C PRO A 38 -11.39 -2.78 -9.50
N ASP A 39 -11.11 -1.63 -10.12
CA ASP A 39 -9.80 -1.31 -10.72
C ASP A 39 -8.66 -1.38 -9.69
N ILE A 40 -8.91 -0.85 -8.50
CA ILE A 40 -7.90 -0.77 -7.43
C ILE A 40 -7.76 -2.11 -6.71
N ALA A 41 -8.86 -2.85 -6.55
CA ALA A 41 -8.80 -4.21 -6.01
C ALA A 41 -7.96 -5.13 -6.91
N GLU A 42 -8.14 -5.03 -8.23
CA GLU A 42 -7.38 -5.82 -9.19
C GLU A 42 -5.89 -5.43 -9.19
N TRP A 43 -5.59 -4.13 -9.16
CA TRP A 43 -4.22 -3.65 -8.95
C TRP A 43 -3.62 -4.17 -7.64
N LEU A 44 -4.38 -4.14 -6.55
CA LEU A 44 -3.93 -4.58 -5.24
C LEU A 44 -3.58 -6.08 -5.22
N LYS A 45 -4.34 -6.93 -5.92
CA LYS A 45 -4.03 -8.37 -6.06
C LYS A 45 -2.66 -8.60 -6.68
N LYS A 46 -2.27 -7.80 -7.69
CA LYS A 46 -0.95 -7.88 -8.35
C LYS A 46 0.19 -7.42 -7.43
N HIS A 47 -0.09 -6.52 -6.49
CA HIS A 47 0.90 -5.88 -5.62
C HIS A 47 0.80 -6.33 -4.16
N ILE A 48 0.02 -7.37 -3.87
CA ILE A 48 -0.39 -7.76 -2.52
C ILE A 48 0.80 -8.02 -1.59
N ASP A 49 1.90 -8.56 -2.10
CA ASP A 49 3.07 -8.86 -1.27
C ASP A 49 3.76 -7.59 -0.77
N VAL A 50 3.82 -6.53 -1.58
CA VAL A 50 4.37 -5.23 -1.17
C VAL A 50 3.46 -4.58 -0.14
N ILE A 51 2.14 -4.66 -0.34
CA ILE A 51 1.17 -4.06 0.58
C ILE A 51 1.11 -4.82 1.90
N ASP A 52 1.11 -6.15 1.89
CA ASP A 52 1.15 -6.97 3.10
C ASP A 52 2.42 -6.69 3.91
N TRP A 53 3.57 -6.56 3.25
CA TRP A 53 4.82 -6.15 3.90
C TRP A 53 4.72 -4.74 4.50
N LEU A 54 4.23 -3.75 3.75
CA LEU A 54 4.06 -2.38 4.27
C LEU A 54 3.15 -2.36 5.49
N VAL A 55 1.99 -3.01 5.37
CA VAL A 55 0.99 -3.03 6.44
C VAL A 55 1.55 -3.71 7.66
N PHE A 56 2.31 -4.80 7.56
CA PHE A 56 2.60 -5.65 8.72
C PHE A 56 4.07 -5.76 9.16
N ASP A 57 5.04 -5.65 8.26
CA ASP A 57 6.48 -5.86 8.55
C ASP A 57 7.33 -4.61 8.40
N SER A 58 6.89 -3.63 7.63
CA SER A 58 7.71 -2.46 7.36
C SER A 58 7.89 -1.58 8.61
N PRO A 59 8.90 -0.69 8.61
CA PRO A 59 9.07 0.30 9.68
C PRO A 59 7.83 1.20 9.91
N ILE A 60 6.93 1.31 8.92
CA ILE A 60 5.70 2.12 9.03
C ILE A 60 4.48 1.31 9.51
N ALA A 61 4.60 -0.02 9.65
CA ALA A 61 3.51 -0.90 10.09
C ALA A 61 2.83 -0.49 11.41
N PRO A 62 3.52 0.09 12.41
CA PRO A 62 2.88 0.62 13.64
C PRO A 62 1.94 1.81 13.39
N SER A 63 2.17 2.58 12.33
CA SER A 63 1.31 3.70 11.91
C SER A 63 0.09 3.26 11.10
N LEU A 64 0.08 2.01 10.62
CA LEU A 64 -0.98 1.42 9.80
C LEU A 64 -1.89 0.50 10.63
N ARG A 65 -2.34 0.98 11.79
CA ARG A 65 -3.24 0.23 12.69
C ARG A 65 -4.72 0.38 12.33
N HIS A 66 -5.10 1.50 11.73
CA HIS A 66 -6.49 1.78 11.37
C HIS A 66 -6.79 1.38 9.92
N PRO A 67 -8.00 0.85 9.63
CA PRO A 67 -8.42 0.51 8.27
C PRO A 67 -8.36 1.69 7.31
N HIS A 68 -8.73 2.88 7.76
CA HIS A 68 -8.62 4.08 6.95
C HIS A 68 -7.18 4.37 6.52
N SER A 69 -6.19 4.21 7.41
CA SER A 69 -4.78 4.40 7.06
C SER A 69 -4.30 3.40 6.01
N VAL A 70 -4.72 2.14 6.11
CA VAL A 70 -4.41 1.10 5.12
C VAL A 70 -5.09 1.40 3.79
N ARG A 71 -6.36 1.78 3.81
CA ARG A 71 -7.11 2.16 2.61
C ARG A 71 -6.48 3.37 1.90
N THR A 72 -6.16 4.43 2.64
CA THR A 72 -5.48 5.62 2.10
C THR A 72 -4.09 5.30 1.57
N LEU A 73 -3.35 4.38 2.22
CA LEU A 73 -2.07 3.90 1.71
C LEU A 73 -2.25 3.21 0.36
N ILE A 74 -3.23 2.32 0.22
CA ILE A 74 -3.52 1.62 -1.04
C ILE A 74 -3.81 2.64 -2.15
N TYR A 75 -4.64 3.65 -1.89
CA TYR A 75 -4.92 4.72 -2.86
C TYR A 75 -3.68 5.54 -3.23
N LEU A 76 -2.84 5.89 -2.26
CA LEU A 76 -1.58 6.58 -2.52
C LEU A 76 -0.69 5.76 -3.46
N LEU A 77 -0.50 4.47 -3.17
CA LEU A 77 0.39 3.62 -3.93
C LEU A 77 -0.14 3.33 -5.33
N TYR A 78 -1.46 3.13 -5.47
CA TYR A 78 -2.12 3.03 -6.76
C TYR A 78 -1.92 4.28 -7.60
N ALA A 79 -2.11 5.47 -7.00
CA ALA A 79 -1.90 6.73 -7.69
C ALA A 79 -0.44 6.87 -8.17
N ARG A 80 0.52 6.48 -7.33
CA ARG A 80 1.95 6.60 -7.66
C ARG A 80 2.43 5.57 -8.68
N SER A 81 1.86 4.38 -8.74
CA SER A 81 2.23 3.41 -9.78
C SER A 81 1.68 3.80 -11.15
N ASN A 82 0.47 4.37 -11.19
CA ASN A 82 -0.20 4.79 -12.43
C ASN A 82 0.08 6.25 -12.82
N ASP A 83 1.06 6.91 -12.19
CA ASP A 83 1.42 8.31 -12.41
C ASP A 83 0.21 9.31 -12.31
N ILE A 84 -0.77 8.98 -11.46
CA ILE A 84 -1.95 9.81 -11.18
C ILE A 84 -1.58 10.90 -10.17
N PRO A 85 -1.91 12.18 -10.43
CA PRO A 85 -1.73 13.25 -9.46
C PRO A 85 -2.49 12.97 -8.15
N ILE A 86 -1.83 13.18 -7.01
CA ILE A 86 -2.44 13.03 -5.66
C ILE A 86 -3.75 13.80 -5.57
N ALA A 87 -3.83 14.96 -6.22
CA ALA A 87 -5.03 15.78 -6.19
C ALA A 87 -6.24 15.18 -6.89
N GLN A 88 -6.03 14.47 -7.99
CA GLN A 88 -7.09 13.78 -8.69
C GLN A 88 -7.55 12.55 -7.87
N MET A 89 -6.60 11.82 -7.28
CA MET A 89 -6.92 10.69 -6.43
C MET A 89 -7.70 11.11 -5.18
N ALA A 90 -7.25 12.16 -4.49
CA ALA A 90 -7.91 12.71 -3.30
C ALA A 90 -9.37 13.08 -3.58
N LYS A 91 -9.62 13.74 -4.74
CA LYS A 91 -10.97 14.07 -5.20
C LYS A 91 -11.80 12.82 -5.52
N LYS A 92 -11.22 11.80 -6.15
CA LYS A 92 -11.91 10.54 -6.51
C LYS A 92 -12.42 9.81 -5.27
N ILE A 93 -11.71 9.90 -4.14
CA ILE A 93 -12.01 9.14 -2.92
C ILE A 93 -12.55 10.02 -1.78
N ASP A 94 -12.86 11.28 -2.08
CA ASP A 94 -13.40 12.28 -1.16
C ASP A 94 -12.62 12.43 0.16
N ILE A 95 -11.31 12.70 0.04
CA ILE A 95 -10.45 12.98 1.19
C ILE A 95 -9.59 14.23 0.96
N ALA A 96 -9.09 14.80 2.06
CA ALA A 96 -8.09 15.85 1.99
C ALA A 96 -6.75 15.31 1.44
N HIS A 97 -6.18 16.00 0.45
CA HIS A 97 -4.88 15.68 -0.17
C HIS A 97 -3.76 15.51 0.85
N GLU A 98 -3.81 16.28 1.93
CA GLU A 98 -2.87 16.24 3.03
C GLU A 98 -2.82 14.86 3.72
N GLN A 99 -3.90 14.08 3.70
CA GLN A 99 -3.87 12.70 4.21
C GLN A 99 -2.95 11.80 3.38
N LEU A 100 -2.94 11.97 2.05
CA LEU A 100 -2.04 11.24 1.15
C LEU A 100 -0.60 11.72 1.32
N TYR A 101 -0.38 13.04 1.40
CA TYR A 101 0.96 13.60 1.63
C TYR A 101 1.56 13.18 2.98
N ARG A 102 0.75 13.06 4.04
CA ARG A 102 1.23 12.55 5.34
C ARG A 102 1.76 11.13 5.23
N LEU A 103 1.10 10.25 4.48
CA LEU A 103 1.56 8.88 4.26
C LEU A 103 2.81 8.84 3.38
N GLU A 104 2.88 9.69 2.36
CA GLU A 104 4.08 9.79 1.52
C GLU A 104 5.30 10.26 2.32
N ARG A 105 5.12 11.27 3.19
CA ARG A 105 6.16 11.72 4.12
C ARG A 105 6.54 10.64 5.14
N LEU A 106 5.58 9.81 5.57
CA LEU A 106 5.85 8.67 6.45
C LEU A 106 6.73 7.63 5.76
N LEU A 107 6.45 7.28 4.50
CA LEU A 107 7.29 6.38 3.69
C LEU A 107 8.70 6.96 3.50
N ALA A 108 8.80 8.27 3.23
CA ALA A 108 10.07 8.96 3.05
C ALA A 108 10.90 8.96 4.34
N LYS A 109 10.28 9.32 5.48
CA LYS A 109 10.94 9.32 6.79
C LYS A 109 11.45 7.94 7.19
N ALA A 110 10.74 6.88 6.79
CA ALA A 110 11.15 5.50 7.02
C ALA A 110 12.21 4.99 6.02
N GLY A 111 12.61 5.78 5.02
CA GLY A 111 13.60 5.39 4.02
C GLY A 111 13.12 4.31 3.03
N VAL A 112 11.80 4.06 2.94
CA VAL A 112 11.24 2.98 2.11
C VAL A 112 10.55 3.48 0.84
N LYS A 113 10.29 4.79 0.73
CA LYS A 113 9.48 5.39 -0.35
C LYS A 113 9.96 4.99 -1.76
N ASP A 114 11.21 5.28 -2.08
CA ASP A 114 11.71 5.12 -3.44
C ASP A 114 11.79 3.64 -3.85
N ASN A 115 12.14 2.78 -2.90
CA ASN A 115 12.16 1.32 -3.10
C ASN A 115 10.76 0.76 -3.34
N VAL A 116 9.77 1.18 -2.54
CA VAL A 116 8.37 0.79 -2.74
C VAL A 116 7.89 1.23 -4.13
N TYR A 117 8.12 2.48 -4.52
CA TYR A 117 7.68 2.97 -5.83
C TYR A 117 8.37 2.24 -6.98
N THR A 118 9.66 1.93 -6.84
CA THR A 118 10.40 1.13 -7.81
C THR A 118 9.84 -0.28 -7.94
N MET A 119 9.50 -0.93 -6.82
CA MET A 119 8.90 -2.26 -6.83
C MET A 119 7.54 -2.28 -7.54
N LEU A 120 6.69 -1.28 -7.26
CA LEU A 120 5.37 -1.17 -7.89
C LEU A 120 5.48 -0.95 -9.41
N LYS A 121 6.44 -0.15 -9.88
CA LYS A 121 6.67 0.05 -11.33
C LYS A 121 7.30 -1.16 -12.02
N LYS A 122 8.10 -1.97 -11.31
CA LYS A 122 8.70 -3.19 -11.87
C LYS A 122 7.67 -4.29 -12.09
N SER A 123 6.71 -4.47 -11.18
CA SER A 123 5.64 -5.46 -11.33
C SER A 123 4.73 -5.19 -12.52
N GLU A 124 4.59 -3.93 -12.95
CA GLU A 124 3.81 -3.55 -14.13
C GLU A 124 4.51 -3.88 -15.46
N LYS A 125 5.85 -4.03 -15.47
CA LYS A 125 6.63 -4.33 -16.69
C LYS A 125 6.80 -5.82 -17.00
N THR A 126 6.43 -6.69 -16.07
CA THR A 126 6.61 -8.16 -16.19
C THR A 126 5.31 -8.87 -16.58
N THR A 127 4.29 -8.13 -17.02
CA THR A 127 3.05 -8.67 -17.60
C THR A 127 3.00 -8.31 -19.08
#